data_AF-A0ABD5LPE3-F1
#
_entry.id   AF-A0ABD5LPE3-F1
#
_cell.length_a   1.000
_cell.length_b   1.000
_cell.length_c   1.000
_cell.angle_alpha   90.00
_cell.angle_beta   90.00
_cell.angle_gamma   90.00
#
_symmetry.space_group_name_H-M   'P 1'
#
loop_
_entity.id
_entity.type
_entity.pdbx_description
1 polymer ?
#
loop_
_entity_poly.entity_id
_entity_poly.type
_entity_poly.pdbx_seq_one_letter_code
_entity_poly.pdbx_strand_id
1 'polypeptide(L)' 'MTLKIKCPSCHLMGLICEDDSVAVNDNKDMVKWIPPAGFRKVQLGWNNAKVNLLCVSCGVAAELAD' A
#
# COMPACT_ATOMS: atom_id res chain seq x y z
N MET A 1 8.00 9.84 2.17
CA MET A 1 7.23 10.70 1.23
C MET A 1 5.74 10.38 1.41
N THR A 2 4.82 11.28 1.07
CA THR A 2 3.37 11.01 1.19
C THR A 2 2.75 10.79 -0.18
N LEU A 3 2.18 9.60 -0.42
CA LEU A 3 1.53 9.26 -1.68
C LEU A 3 0.02 9.22 -1.49
N LYS A 4 -0.73 9.89 -2.38
CA LYS A 4 -2.19 9.86 -2.38
C LYS A 4 -2.66 8.79 -3.35
N ILE A 5 -3.55 7.92 -2.89
CA ILE A 5 -4.13 6.84 -3.69
C ILE A 5 -5.64 6.90 -3.66
N LYS A 6 -6.26 6.29 -4.68
CA LYS A 6 -7.71 6.17 -4.81
C LYS A 6 -8.14 4.78 -5.25
N CYS A 7 -9.29 4.33 -4.78
CA CYS A 7 -9.99 3.21 -5.40
C CYS A 7 -10.75 3.72 -6.63
N PRO A 8 -10.52 3.21 -7.85
CA PRO A 8 -11.22 3.65 -9.05
C PRO A 8 -12.72 3.25 -9.07
N SER A 9 -13.12 2.28 -8.24
CA SER A 9 -14.50 1.79 -8.18
C SER A 9 -15.38 2.56 -7.18
N CYS A 10 -14.97 2.63 -5.91
CA CYS A 10 -15.74 3.32 -4.87
C CYS A 10 -15.23 4.73 -4.54
N HIS A 11 -14.20 5.22 -5.24
CA HIS A 11 -13.59 6.54 -5.03
C HIS A 11 -13.06 6.77 -3.61
N LEU A 12 -12.87 5.70 -2.82
CA LEU A 12 -12.22 5.78 -1.52
C LEU A 12 -10.81 6.34 -1.68
N MET A 13 -10.44 7.32 -0.85
CA MET A 13 -9.12 7.94 -0.85
C MET A 13 -8.26 7.35 0.27
N GLY A 14 -6.96 7.23 0.02
CA GLY A 14 -5.97 6.82 1.00
C GLY A 14 -4.72 7.67 0.92
N LEU A 15 -4.07 7.87 2.07
CA LEU A 15 -2.75 8.50 2.16
C LEU A 15 -1.77 7.46 2.67
N ILE A 16 -0.73 7.21 1.88
CA ILE A 16 0.40 6.39 2.29
C ILE A 16 1.44 7.34 2.87
N CYS A 17 1.65 7.26 4.18
CA CYS A 17 2.82 7.86 4.82
C CYS A 17 3.90 6.78 4.86
N GLU A 18 5.01 6.99 4.15
CA GLU A 18 6.23 6.23 4.44
C GLU A 18 6.78 6.72 5.77
N ASP A 19 6.62 5.91 6.81
CA ASP A 19 7.18 6.19 8.12
C ASP A 19 8.64 5.68 8.14
N ASP A 20 9.60 6.58 8.31
CA ASP A 20 11.03 6.22 8.45
C ASP A 20 11.33 5.52 9.79
N SER A 21 10.33 5.31 10.65
CA SER A 21 10.49 4.97 12.07
C SER A 21 10.59 3.48 12.42
N VAL A 22 10.72 2.57 11.45
CA VAL A 22 10.92 1.13 11.75
C VAL A 22 12.32 0.68 11.34
N ALA A 23 13.27 0.94 12.21
CA ALA A 23 14.60 0.35 12.18
C ALA A 23 14.61 -0.96 12.97
N VAL A 24 14.67 -2.13 12.31
CA VAL A 24 15.22 -3.37 12.92
C VAL A 24 15.79 -4.31 11.84
N ASN A 25 17.11 -4.55 11.93
CA ASN A 25 17.91 -5.71 11.51
C ASN A 25 17.81 -6.29 10.07
N ASP A 26 18.90 -6.08 9.33
CA ASP A 26 19.69 -7.07 8.55
C ASP A 26 19.00 -8.20 7.75
N ASN A 27 17.77 -8.04 7.28
CA ASN A 27 17.28 -8.78 6.11
C ASN A 27 16.15 -8.02 5.43
N LYS A 28 16.21 -7.95 4.10
CA LYS A 28 15.37 -7.11 3.22
C LYS A 28 13.87 -7.41 3.34
N ASP A 29 13.18 -6.79 4.29
CA ASP A 29 11.71 -6.74 4.32
C ASP A 29 11.19 -5.41 3.75
N MET A 30 10.57 -5.45 2.57
CA MET A 30 10.01 -4.31 1.84
C MET A 30 8.60 -3.89 2.30
N VAL A 31 8.28 -4.06 3.59
CA VAL A 31 6.94 -3.75 4.14
C VAL A 31 7.00 -2.57 5.13
N LYS A 32 7.68 -1.47 4.77
CA LYS A 32 7.97 -0.35 5.69
C LYS A 32 6.83 0.65 5.96
N TRP A 33 5.68 0.54 5.28
CA TRP A 33 4.56 1.49 5.44
C TRP A 33 3.27 0.78 5.88
N ILE A 34 2.31 1.49 6.47
CA ILE A 34 1.01 0.91 6.84
C ILE A 34 0.01 1.27 5.75
N PRO A 35 -0.79 0.32 5.21
CA PRO A 35 -1.79 0.68 4.23
C PRO A 35 -2.88 1.56 4.87
N PRO A 36 -3.38 2.58 4.13
CA PRO A 36 -4.46 3.43 4.64
C PRO A 36 -5.73 2.62 4.91
N ALA A 37 -6.57 3.12 5.81
CA ALA A 37 -7.83 2.48 6.16
C ALA A 37 -8.69 2.16 4.92
N GLY A 38 -9.24 0.95 4.87
CA GLY A 38 -10.02 0.48 3.73
C GLY A 38 -9.19 -0.02 2.53
N PHE A 39 -7.86 -0.03 2.66
CA PHE A 39 -6.95 -0.67 1.71
C PHE A 39 -6.12 -1.76 2.39
N ARG A 40 -5.71 -2.76 1.62
CA ARG A 40 -4.82 -3.83 2.06
C ARG A 40 -3.66 -4.00 1.09
N LYS A 41 -2.50 -4.38 1.63
CA LYS A 41 -1.37 -4.80 0.80
C LYS A 41 -1.55 -6.25 0.37
N VAL A 42 -1.31 -6.53 -0.89
CA VAL A 42 -1.31 -7.88 -1.45
C VAL A 42 -0.04 -8.07 -2.24
N GLN A 43 0.79 -9.00 -1.78
CA GLN A 43 1.92 -9.48 -2.52
C GLN A 43 1.46 -10.51 -3.55
N LEU A 44 1.74 -10.25 -4.84
CA LEU A 44 1.43 -11.21 -5.91
C LEU A 44 2.68 -12.01 -6.24
N GLY A 45 2.71 -13.28 -5.82
CA GLY A 45 3.81 -14.20 -6.05
C GLY A 45 4.97 -14.05 -5.06
N TRP A 46 6.10 -14.68 -5.40
CA TRP A 46 7.24 -14.83 -4.49
C TRP A 46 8.19 -13.63 -4.55
N ASN A 47 7.94 -12.70 -5.48
CA ASN A 47 8.75 -11.51 -5.66
C ASN A 47 8.26 -10.39 -4.73
N ASN A 48 8.98 -10.19 -3.62
CA ASN A 48 8.69 -9.17 -2.61
C ASN A 48 8.70 -7.72 -3.17
N ALA A 49 9.24 -7.49 -4.38
CA ALA A 49 9.26 -6.18 -5.01
C ALA A 49 7.92 -5.73 -5.62
N LYS A 50 6.92 -6.63 -5.75
CA LYS A 50 5.60 -6.31 -6.32
C LYS A 50 4.49 -6.44 -5.29
N VAL A 51 4.39 -5.43 -4.42
CA VAL A 51 3.26 -5.25 -3.49
C VAL A 51 2.21 -4.37 -4.15
N ASN A 52 0.98 -4.89 -4.28
CA ASN A 52 -0.16 -4.13 -4.78
C ASN A 52 -1.03 -3.65 -3.62
N LEU A 53 -1.64 -2.47 -3.76
CA LEU A 53 -2.71 -2.01 -2.87
C LEU A 53 -4.05 -2.36 -3.46
N LEU A 54 -4.88 -3.08 -2.70
CA LEU A 54 -6.25 -3.36 -3.09
C LEU A 54 -7.21 -2.67 -2.12
N CYS A 55 -8.30 -2.12 -2.64
CA CYS A 55 -9.44 -1.69 -1.83
C CYS A 55 -10.08 -2.93 -1.19
N VAL A 56 -10.30 -2.90 0.13
CA VAL A 56 -10.88 -4.03 0.87
C VAL A 56 -12.33 -4.29 0.45
N SER A 57 -13.09 -3.22 0.19
CA SER A 57 -14.51 -3.33 -0.16
C SER A 57 -14.73 -3.77 -1.62
N CYS A 58 -13.93 -3.23 -2.54
CA CYS A 58 -14.13 -3.48 -3.98
C CYS A 58 -13.24 -4.60 -4.53
N GLY A 59 -12.17 -4.99 -3.83
CA GLY A 59 -11.19 -5.96 -4.32
C GLY A 59 -10.31 -5.46 -5.49
N VAL A 60 -10.51 -4.24 -5.96
CA VAL A 60 -9.77 -3.65 -7.09
C VAL A 60 -8.49 -2.97 -6.63
N ALA A 61 -7.52 -2.86 -7.53
CA ALA A 61 -6.27 -2.16 -7.28
C ALA A 61 -6.50 -0.66 -7.09
N ALA A 62 -5.80 -0.08 -6.11
CA ALA A 62 -5.75 1.35 -5.92
C ALA A 62 -4.82 1.98 -6.97
N GLU A 63 -5.18 3.17 -7.43
CA GLU A 63 -4.41 3.97 -8.37
C GLU A 63 -3.88 5.23 -7.69
N LEU A 64 -2.84 5.84 -8.27
CA LEU A 64 -2.37 7.14 -7.80
C LEU A 64 -3.46 8.19 -8.04
N ALA A 65 -3.68 9.05 -7.05
CA ALA A 65 -4.54 10.21 -7.19
C ALA A 65 -3.66 11.43 -7.45
N ASP A 66 -3.92 12.13 -8.55
CA ASP A 66 -3.37 13.46 -8.84
C ASP A 66 -3.68 14.49 -7.72
#